data_AF-A0A126V0S0-F1
#
_entry.id   AF-A0A126V0S0-F1
#
_cell.length_a   1.000
_cell.length_b   1.000
_cell.length_c   1.000
_cell.angle_alpha   90.00
_cell.angle_beta   90.00
_cell.angle_gamma   90.00
#
_symmetry.space_group_name_H-M   'P 1'
#
loop_
_entity.id
_entity.type
_entity.pdbx_description
1 polymer ?
#
loop_
_entity_poly.entity_id
_entity_poly.type
_entity_poly.pdbx_seq_one_letter_code
_entity_poly.pdbx_strand_id
1 'polypeptide(L)'
;MTEQSTTANDMARVLQDKLIGKFRASVVDNNDPDNLGRLRLKVPTVYKQETSDWIQGAFPLGGNAKEALMMIPANGSHVLVEFIEGALNSPIWTATYFPQRTTPVKPHETFDGDQGGLHLLRTRKGIVVRLEDDGEDKQVIAVTHPGGGELRIDTDGLITIKDQGKAQVTLDPDTKVVSIKGHADGELKIEKTATTLSHGSTKIELSAAGVTVTGTKVALDGDSVTLGKGAASPVLDAQAFAGLFDAHVNPPNAISPTPLGPLLAAMSLKKVKGA
;
A
#
# COMPACT_ATOMS: atom_id res chain seq x y z
N MET A 1 10.52 -67.25 21.31
CA MET A 1 9.71 -66.30 22.11
C MET A 1 10.55 -65.35 22.98
N THR A 2 11.86 -65.56 23.12
CA THR A 2 12.70 -64.79 24.07
C THR A 2 13.31 -63.51 23.49
N GLU A 3 13.72 -63.47 22.20
CA GLU A 3 14.30 -62.25 21.60
C GLU A 3 13.29 -61.10 21.40
N GLN A 4 12.05 -61.40 20.97
CA GLN A 4 10.99 -60.39 20.83
C GLN A 4 10.60 -59.74 22.17
N SER A 5 10.68 -60.50 23.27
CA SER A 5 10.37 -59.99 24.61
C SER A 5 11.46 -59.08 25.17
N THR A 6 12.73 -59.30 24.80
CA THR A 6 13.86 -58.44 25.21
C THR A 6 13.81 -57.11 24.45
N THR A 7 13.58 -57.14 23.13
CA THR A 7 13.45 -55.93 22.31
C THR A 7 12.27 -55.06 22.73
N ALA A 8 11.12 -55.64 23.06
CA ALA A 8 9.96 -54.87 23.53
C ALA A 8 10.22 -54.19 24.89
N ASN A 9 10.91 -54.87 25.81
CA ASN A 9 11.27 -54.31 27.12
C ASN A 9 12.37 -53.24 27.02
N ASP A 10 13.35 -53.41 26.13
CA ASP A 10 14.38 -52.40 25.87
C ASP A 10 13.80 -51.16 25.17
N MET A 11 12.87 -51.35 24.22
CA MET A 11 12.11 -50.23 23.62
C MET A 11 11.24 -49.52 24.66
N ALA A 12 10.56 -50.25 25.55
CA ALA A 12 9.77 -49.66 26.63
C ALA A 12 10.63 -48.86 27.62
N ARG A 13 11.85 -49.33 27.92
CA ARG A 13 12.81 -48.61 28.78
C ARG A 13 13.37 -47.36 28.11
N VAL A 14 13.67 -47.42 26.81
CA VAL A 14 14.09 -46.25 26.01
C VAL A 14 12.97 -45.21 25.89
N LEU A 15 11.70 -45.63 25.90
CA LEU A 15 10.54 -44.73 25.89
C LEU A 15 10.27 -44.10 27.27
N GLN A 16 10.65 -44.75 28.38
CA GLN A 16 10.41 -44.23 29.74
C GLN A 16 11.16 -42.92 30.04
N ASP A 17 12.34 -42.71 29.42
CA ASP A 17 13.17 -41.51 29.66
C ASP A 17 13.07 -40.46 28.55
N LYS A 18 12.31 -40.72 27.48
CA LYS A 18 12.17 -39.81 26.34
C LYS A 18 11.02 -38.83 26.54
N LEU A 19 11.29 -37.55 26.26
CA LEU A 19 10.29 -36.49 26.26
C LEU A 19 9.51 -36.51 24.95
N ILE A 20 8.52 -37.39 24.87
CA ILE A 20 7.71 -37.58 23.66
C ILE A 20 6.45 -36.73 23.73
N GLY A 21 6.22 -35.93 22.70
CA GLY A 21 5.02 -35.10 22.53
C GLY A 21 5.30 -33.60 22.65
N LYS A 22 4.21 -32.83 22.82
CA LYS A 22 4.24 -31.36 22.89
C LYS A 22 4.05 -30.90 24.34
N PHE A 23 4.99 -30.08 24.80
CA PHE A 23 5.02 -29.53 26.15
C PHE A 23 4.59 -28.06 26.14
N ARG A 24 3.69 -27.70 27.05
CA ARG A 24 3.19 -26.33 27.17
C ARG A 24 4.24 -25.43 27.78
N ALA A 25 4.45 -24.27 27.16
CA ALA A 25 5.40 -23.29 27.62
C ALA A 25 4.86 -21.86 27.53
N SER A 26 5.52 -20.97 28.26
CA SER A 26 5.29 -19.52 28.18
C SER A 26 6.60 -18.80 27.86
N VAL A 27 6.53 -17.80 27.00
CA VAL A 27 7.68 -17.01 26.56
C VAL A 27 8.09 -16.04 27.67
N VAL A 28 9.35 -16.16 28.11
CA VAL A 28 9.97 -15.27 29.10
C VAL A 28 10.74 -14.17 28.40
N ASP A 29 11.54 -14.54 27.39
CA ASP A 29 12.37 -13.62 26.64
C ASP A 29 12.43 -14.02 25.17
N ASN A 30 12.26 -13.04 24.30
CA ASN A 30 12.31 -13.16 22.85
C ASN A 30 13.38 -12.26 22.20
N ASN A 31 14.22 -11.59 23.01
CA ASN A 31 15.31 -10.75 22.55
C ASN A 31 16.58 -11.57 22.30
N ASP A 32 16.51 -12.46 21.31
CA ASP A 32 17.61 -13.35 20.93
C ASP A 32 18.85 -12.56 20.46
N PRO A 33 20.00 -12.63 21.18
CA PRO A 33 21.19 -11.86 20.81
C PRO A 33 21.78 -12.25 19.45
N ASP A 34 21.51 -13.47 18.97
CA ASP A 34 22.04 -13.98 17.70
C ASP A 34 21.04 -13.80 16.54
N ASN A 35 19.85 -13.23 16.80
CA ASN A 35 18.78 -13.03 15.81
C ASN A 35 18.34 -14.31 15.07
N LEU A 36 18.40 -15.46 15.75
CA LEU A 36 18.01 -16.77 15.20
C LEU A 36 16.54 -17.13 15.48
N GLY A 37 15.79 -16.23 16.14
CA GLY A 37 14.41 -16.46 16.53
C GLY A 37 14.27 -17.47 17.67
N ARG A 38 15.31 -17.62 18.49
CA ARG A 38 15.26 -18.44 19.69
C ARG A 38 14.43 -17.76 20.77
N LEU A 39 13.88 -18.56 21.68
CA LEU A 39 13.10 -18.08 22.82
C LEU A 39 13.65 -18.67 24.12
N ARG A 40 13.62 -17.88 25.20
CA ARG A 40 13.71 -18.42 26.56
C ARG A 40 12.32 -18.67 27.09
N LEU A 41 12.09 -19.89 27.57
CA LEU A 41 10.78 -20.40 27.89
C LEU A 41 10.70 -20.93 29.32
N LYS A 42 9.53 -20.79 29.94
CA LYS A 42 9.16 -21.60 31.11
C LYS A 42 8.38 -22.81 30.63
N VAL A 43 8.89 -24.01 30.91
CA VAL A 43 8.28 -25.30 30.58
C VAL A 43 8.03 -26.09 31.87
N PRO A 44 6.91 -25.87 32.59
CA PRO A 44 6.74 -26.36 33.96
C PRO A 44 6.89 -27.88 34.12
N THR A 45 6.43 -28.65 33.13
CA THR A 45 6.51 -30.12 33.16
C THR A 45 7.93 -30.66 32.99
N VAL A 46 8.86 -29.86 32.44
CA VAL A 46 10.22 -30.30 32.13
C VAL A 46 11.25 -29.60 33.02
N TYR A 47 11.23 -28.26 33.04
CA TYR A 47 12.22 -27.43 33.77
C TYR A 47 11.72 -26.94 35.14
N LYS A 48 10.52 -27.36 35.56
CA LYS A 48 9.90 -26.94 36.82
C LYS A 48 9.77 -25.41 36.91
N GLN A 49 10.53 -24.76 37.78
CA GLN A 49 10.51 -23.30 37.99
C GLN A 49 11.59 -22.57 37.18
N GLU A 50 12.54 -23.30 36.62
CA GLU A 50 13.66 -22.73 35.89
C GLU A 50 13.23 -22.21 34.52
N THR A 51 13.92 -21.16 34.08
CA THR A 51 13.79 -20.66 32.71
C THR A 51 14.82 -21.38 31.85
N SER A 52 14.42 -21.82 30.66
CA SER A 52 15.33 -22.49 29.73
C SER A 52 16.46 -21.56 29.25
N ASP A 53 17.48 -22.18 28.65
CA ASP A 53 18.35 -21.51 27.70
C ASP A 53 17.58 -21.13 26.41
N TRP A 54 18.28 -20.57 25.44
CA TRP A 54 17.72 -20.22 24.13
C TRP A 54 17.29 -21.46 23.34
N ILE A 55 15.98 -21.63 23.17
CA ILE A 55 15.38 -22.74 22.43
C ILE A 55 15.11 -22.30 20.99
N GLN A 56 15.55 -23.10 20.01
CA GLN A 56 15.35 -22.82 18.58
C GLN A 56 13.89 -22.91 18.16
N GLY A 57 13.51 -22.19 17.10
CA GLY A 57 12.18 -22.25 16.51
C GLY A 57 12.11 -23.21 15.33
N ALA A 58 11.02 -23.96 15.23
CA ALA A 58 10.65 -24.68 14.01
C ALA A 58 9.86 -23.73 13.11
N PHE A 59 10.53 -23.20 12.09
CA PHE A 59 9.92 -22.26 11.15
C PHE A 59 9.36 -22.97 9.90
N PRO A 60 8.23 -22.51 9.33
CA PRO A 60 7.66 -23.10 8.12
C PRO A 60 8.56 -22.96 6.87
N LEU A 61 9.38 -21.91 6.84
CA LEU A 61 10.31 -21.61 5.75
C LEU A 61 11.60 -21.07 6.34
N GLY A 62 12.74 -21.59 5.89
CA GLY A 62 14.08 -21.14 6.29
C GLY A 62 15.10 -22.29 6.36
N GLY A 63 16.15 -22.09 7.15
CA GLY A 63 17.25 -23.07 7.32
C GLY A 63 18.46 -22.82 6.42
N ASN A 64 18.40 -21.76 5.60
CA ASN A 64 19.56 -21.21 4.90
C ASN A 64 19.62 -19.68 5.11
N ALA A 65 20.65 -19.02 4.58
CA ALA A 65 20.86 -17.59 4.78
C ALA A 65 20.05 -16.67 3.83
N LYS A 66 19.20 -17.22 2.95
CA LYS A 66 18.53 -16.48 1.87
C LYS A 66 17.03 -16.29 2.06
N GLU A 67 16.38 -17.18 2.81
CA GLU A 67 14.93 -17.15 3.00
C GLU A 67 14.54 -17.47 4.45
N ALA A 68 13.45 -16.88 4.91
CA ALA A 68 12.89 -17.16 6.24
C ALA A 68 11.44 -16.69 6.34
N LEU A 69 10.59 -17.46 7.03
CA LEU A 69 9.31 -17.01 7.57
C LEU A 69 9.36 -17.08 9.10
N MET A 70 9.83 -16.01 9.73
CA MET A 70 10.02 -15.92 11.19
C MET A 70 8.93 -15.05 11.83
N MET A 71 7.97 -15.71 12.49
CA MET A 71 6.94 -15.05 13.30
C MET A 71 7.21 -15.28 14.78
N ILE A 72 8.06 -14.44 15.38
CA ILE A 72 8.53 -14.63 16.75
C ILE A 72 7.44 -14.18 17.75
N PRO A 73 6.95 -15.06 18.63
CA PRO A 73 5.97 -14.70 19.64
C PRO A 73 6.51 -13.65 20.63
N ALA A 74 5.61 -12.84 21.17
CA ALA A 74 5.97 -11.82 22.17
C ALA A 74 6.19 -12.45 23.56
N ASN A 75 6.89 -11.75 24.45
CA ASN A 75 6.93 -12.12 25.86
C ASN A 75 5.53 -12.26 26.44
N GLY A 76 5.30 -13.32 27.21
CA GLY A 76 3.98 -13.69 27.74
C GLY A 76 3.11 -14.50 26.77
N SER A 77 3.50 -14.69 25.50
CA SER A 77 2.83 -15.64 24.61
C SER A 77 2.99 -17.09 25.10
N HIS A 78 2.07 -17.95 24.68
CA HIS A 78 2.09 -19.37 25.00
C HIS A 78 2.47 -20.17 23.77
N VAL A 79 3.43 -21.08 23.93
CA VAL A 79 3.99 -21.89 22.85
C VAL A 79 4.04 -23.36 23.21
N LEU A 80 4.16 -24.21 22.19
CA LEU A 80 4.46 -25.62 22.34
C LEU A 80 5.95 -25.87 22.11
N VAL A 81 6.53 -26.70 22.96
CA VAL A 81 7.92 -27.17 22.88
C VAL A 81 7.93 -28.66 22.61
N GLU A 82 8.81 -29.07 21.72
CA GLU A 82 9.09 -30.47 21.39
C GLU A 82 10.57 -30.74 21.65
N PHE A 83 10.91 -32.01 21.83
CA PHE A 83 12.28 -32.45 22.05
C PHE A 83 12.66 -33.37 20.90
N ILE A 84 13.62 -32.94 20.08
CA ILE A 84 14.06 -33.70 18.91
C ILE A 84 14.56 -35.07 19.39
N GLU A 85 14.00 -36.14 18.82
CA GLU A 85 14.24 -37.54 19.23
C GLU A 85 13.89 -37.87 20.71
N GLY A 86 13.16 -36.98 21.37
CA GLY A 86 12.82 -37.06 22.79
C GLY A 86 13.96 -36.66 23.73
N ALA A 87 15.03 -36.06 23.23
CA ALA A 87 16.21 -35.71 24.00
C ALA A 87 16.06 -34.35 24.73
N LEU A 88 16.24 -34.34 26.06
CA LEU A 88 16.10 -33.15 26.92
C LEU A 88 16.97 -31.96 26.47
N ASN A 89 18.14 -32.24 25.90
CA ASN A 89 19.10 -31.23 25.43
C ASN A 89 18.82 -30.73 24.00
N SER A 90 17.76 -31.21 23.34
CA SER A 90 17.40 -30.81 21.98
C SER A 90 15.98 -30.22 21.90
N PRO A 91 15.65 -29.18 22.70
CA PRO A 91 14.34 -28.54 22.63
C PRO A 91 14.18 -27.69 21.36
N ILE A 92 12.95 -27.64 20.84
CA ILE A 92 12.53 -26.76 19.74
C ILE A 92 11.11 -26.24 20.01
N TRP A 93 10.84 -24.95 19.80
CA TRP A 93 9.49 -24.40 19.90
C TRP A 93 8.82 -24.39 18.53
N THR A 94 7.54 -24.76 18.43
CA THR A 94 6.93 -25.03 17.10
C THR A 94 5.65 -24.27 16.79
N ALA A 95 4.82 -23.97 17.79
CA ALA A 95 3.53 -23.29 17.55
C ALA A 95 3.12 -22.43 18.74
N THR A 96 2.23 -21.46 18.50
CA THR A 96 1.52 -20.73 19.56
C THR A 96 0.16 -21.34 19.82
N TYR A 97 -0.38 -21.13 21.02
CA TYR A 97 -1.75 -21.53 21.34
C TYR A 97 -2.37 -20.58 22.36
N PHE A 98 -3.70 -20.57 22.42
CA PHE A 98 -4.46 -19.79 23.39
C PHE A 98 -4.86 -20.69 24.57
N PRO A 99 -4.29 -20.52 25.77
CA PRO A 99 -4.63 -21.38 26.90
C PRO A 99 -6.04 -21.07 27.42
N GLN A 100 -6.82 -22.13 27.64
CA GLN A 100 -8.08 -22.05 28.38
C GLN A 100 -7.75 -21.97 29.88
N ARG A 101 -7.89 -20.79 30.47
CA ARG A 101 -7.71 -20.52 31.91
C ARG A 101 -8.95 -19.82 32.46
N THR A 102 -8.97 -19.59 33.77
CA THR A 102 -10.03 -18.80 34.45
C THR A 102 -10.20 -17.40 33.84
N THR A 103 -9.10 -16.79 33.40
CA THR A 103 -9.10 -15.63 32.49
C THR A 103 -8.60 -16.10 31.13
N PRO A 104 -9.49 -16.30 30.14
CA PRO A 104 -9.10 -16.80 28.83
C PRO A 104 -8.22 -15.77 28.11
N VAL A 105 -7.09 -16.23 27.57
CA VAL A 105 -6.37 -15.46 26.55
C VAL A 105 -7.04 -15.77 25.22
N LYS A 106 -7.52 -14.74 24.52
CA LYS A 106 -8.20 -14.87 23.23
C LYS A 106 -7.40 -14.18 22.12
N PRO A 107 -7.62 -14.54 20.85
CA PRO A 107 -7.16 -13.74 19.72
C PRO A 107 -7.63 -12.28 19.85
N HIS A 108 -6.91 -11.36 19.20
CA HIS A 108 -7.32 -9.95 19.13
C HIS A 108 -8.71 -9.82 18.49
N GLU A 109 -9.47 -8.77 18.83
CA GLU A 109 -10.80 -8.48 18.26
C GLU A 109 -10.82 -8.28 16.74
N THR A 110 -9.68 -8.30 16.05
CA THR A 110 -9.61 -8.27 14.58
C THR A 110 -9.89 -9.64 13.97
N PHE A 111 -9.85 -10.70 14.77
CA PHE A 111 -10.37 -12.02 14.42
C PHE A 111 -11.89 -12.04 14.66
N ASP A 112 -12.62 -11.29 13.85
CA ASP A 112 -14.05 -10.92 14.01
C ASP A 112 -15.00 -11.59 13.00
N GLY A 113 -14.48 -12.33 12.02
CA GLY A 113 -15.26 -13.02 10.99
C GLY A 113 -15.51 -14.49 11.31
N ASP A 114 -16.19 -15.17 10.38
CA ASP A 114 -16.32 -16.62 10.42
C ASP A 114 -14.95 -17.31 10.40
N GLN A 115 -14.79 -18.36 11.21
CA GLN A 115 -13.48 -19.02 11.36
C GLN A 115 -13.04 -19.79 10.11
N GLY A 116 -13.98 -20.18 9.24
CA GLY A 116 -13.70 -20.81 7.95
C GLY A 116 -13.40 -19.81 6.84
N GLY A 117 -14.04 -18.63 6.87
CA GLY A 117 -13.89 -17.60 5.84
C GLY A 117 -12.81 -16.55 6.11
N LEU A 118 -12.34 -16.38 7.35
CA LEU A 118 -11.37 -15.35 7.71
C LEU A 118 -9.95 -15.91 7.91
N HIS A 119 -9.02 -15.47 7.06
CA HIS A 119 -7.59 -15.72 7.20
C HIS A 119 -6.84 -14.40 7.41
N LEU A 120 -6.21 -14.21 8.56
CA LEU A 120 -5.55 -12.95 8.86
C LEU A 120 -4.23 -13.13 9.63
N LEU A 121 -3.29 -12.24 9.32
CA LEU A 121 -2.08 -12.02 10.08
C LEU A 121 -2.16 -10.66 10.76
N ARG A 122 -1.95 -10.62 12.08
CA ARG A 122 -1.86 -9.38 12.84
C ARG A 122 -0.57 -9.32 13.63
N THR A 123 0.20 -8.25 13.46
CA THR A 123 1.42 -8.00 14.24
C THR A 123 1.10 -7.32 15.59
N ARG A 124 2.04 -7.34 16.54
CA ARG A 124 1.89 -6.75 17.88
C ARG A 124 1.43 -5.29 17.88
N LYS A 125 1.93 -4.48 16.94
CA LYS A 125 1.59 -3.04 16.83
C LYS A 125 0.36 -2.78 15.97
N GLY A 126 -0.25 -3.83 15.41
CA GLY A 126 -1.54 -3.75 14.74
C GLY A 126 -1.49 -3.58 13.23
N ILE A 127 -0.37 -3.89 12.56
CA ILE A 127 -0.37 -4.12 11.11
C ILE A 127 -1.16 -5.40 10.83
N VAL A 128 -2.06 -5.35 9.85
CA VAL A 128 -2.96 -6.44 9.49
C VAL A 128 -2.83 -6.76 8.01
N VAL A 129 -2.73 -8.05 7.69
CA VAL A 129 -3.01 -8.60 6.36
C VAL A 129 -4.25 -9.48 6.52
N ARG A 130 -5.32 -9.17 5.81
CA ARG A 130 -6.63 -9.81 5.92
C ARG A 130 -7.05 -10.36 4.57
N LEU A 131 -7.45 -11.63 4.56
CA LEU A 131 -8.12 -12.32 3.47
C LEU A 131 -9.44 -12.83 4.04
N GLU A 132 -10.55 -12.43 3.43
CA GLU A 132 -11.88 -12.81 3.85
C GLU A 132 -12.63 -13.37 2.66
N ASP A 133 -13.19 -14.57 2.84
CA ASP A 133 -13.93 -15.35 1.87
C ASP A 133 -15.15 -15.96 2.60
N ASP A 134 -16.05 -15.08 3.03
CA ASP A 134 -17.23 -15.45 3.81
C ASP A 134 -18.44 -15.59 2.88
N GLY A 135 -18.76 -16.83 2.51
CA GLY A 135 -19.92 -17.17 1.67
C GLY A 135 -19.88 -16.58 0.26
N GLU A 136 -21.04 -16.55 -0.42
CA GLU A 136 -21.15 -16.08 -1.81
C GLU A 136 -20.99 -14.55 -1.96
N ASP A 137 -21.11 -13.78 -0.87
CA ASP A 137 -21.34 -12.32 -0.94
C ASP A 137 -20.20 -11.45 -0.37
N LYS A 138 -19.12 -12.04 0.19
CA LYS A 138 -18.04 -11.24 0.78
C LYS A 138 -16.66 -11.84 0.54
N GLN A 139 -16.00 -11.32 -0.49
CA GLN A 139 -14.59 -11.57 -0.77
C GLN A 139 -13.79 -10.27 -0.63
N VAL A 140 -12.78 -10.24 0.24
CA VAL A 140 -11.98 -9.04 0.53
C VAL A 140 -10.52 -9.40 0.75
N ILE A 141 -9.63 -8.59 0.16
CA ILE A 141 -8.20 -8.57 0.48
C ILE A 141 -7.87 -7.19 1.05
N ALA A 142 -7.26 -7.12 2.22
CA ALA A 142 -6.85 -5.85 2.81
C ALA A 142 -5.48 -5.92 3.52
N VAL A 143 -4.71 -4.84 3.40
CA VAL A 143 -3.50 -4.59 4.18
C VAL A 143 -3.68 -3.26 4.90
N THR A 144 -3.69 -3.27 6.23
CA THR A 144 -3.97 -2.10 7.06
C THR A 144 -2.80 -1.79 7.99
N HIS A 145 -2.39 -0.52 8.03
CA HIS A 145 -1.41 0.00 8.97
C HIS A 145 -2.12 0.77 10.09
N PRO A 146 -1.69 0.63 11.37
CA PRO A 146 -2.32 1.32 12.51
C PRO A 146 -2.25 2.86 12.40
N GLY A 147 -1.34 3.39 11.59
CA GLY A 147 -1.26 4.81 11.23
C GLY A 147 -2.29 5.28 10.19
N GLY A 148 -3.27 4.45 9.80
CA GLY A 148 -4.39 4.82 8.93
C GLY A 148 -4.22 4.52 7.43
N GLY A 149 -3.08 3.98 7.02
CA GLY A 149 -2.87 3.52 5.64
C GLY A 149 -3.59 2.19 5.36
N GLU A 150 -4.20 2.07 4.18
CA GLU A 150 -4.87 0.84 3.74
C GLU A 150 -4.69 0.60 2.24
N LEU A 151 -4.41 -0.65 1.87
CA LEU A 151 -4.59 -1.21 0.54
C LEU A 151 -5.76 -2.20 0.62
N ARG A 152 -6.74 -2.11 -0.27
CA ARG A 152 -7.93 -2.96 -0.24
C ARG A 152 -8.41 -3.32 -1.65
N ILE A 153 -8.81 -4.58 -1.81
CA ILE A 153 -9.63 -5.08 -2.91
C ILE A 153 -10.92 -5.60 -2.28
N ASP A 154 -12.07 -5.07 -2.68
CA ASP A 154 -13.36 -5.54 -2.19
C ASP A 154 -14.00 -6.57 -3.12
N THR A 155 -15.24 -6.95 -2.80
CA THR A 155 -15.97 -8.04 -3.44
C THR A 155 -16.32 -7.73 -4.89
N ASP A 156 -16.51 -6.45 -5.21
CA ASP A 156 -16.79 -5.98 -6.57
C ASP A 156 -15.50 -5.81 -7.40
N GLY A 157 -14.34 -6.05 -6.78
CA GLY A 157 -13.03 -5.89 -7.42
C GLY A 157 -12.54 -4.44 -7.42
N LEU A 158 -13.16 -3.53 -6.67
CA LEU A 158 -12.69 -2.17 -6.48
C LEU A 158 -11.36 -2.21 -5.73
N ILE A 159 -10.32 -1.64 -6.34
CA ILE A 159 -8.98 -1.53 -5.75
C ILE A 159 -8.80 -0.13 -5.21
N THR A 160 -8.46 -0.01 -3.91
CA THR A 160 -8.17 1.26 -3.27
C THR A 160 -6.85 1.22 -2.51
N ILE A 161 -6.08 2.31 -2.58
CA ILE A 161 -4.95 2.61 -1.70
C ILE A 161 -5.25 3.96 -1.07
N LYS A 162 -5.34 4.02 0.26
CA LYS A 162 -5.64 5.27 0.97
C LYS A 162 -4.71 5.48 2.15
N ASP A 163 -4.55 6.73 2.53
CA ASP A 163 -3.88 7.10 3.77
C ASP A 163 -4.83 7.77 4.78
N GLN A 164 -4.29 8.10 5.95
CA GLN A 164 -5.05 8.75 7.03
C GLN A 164 -5.58 10.14 6.63
N GLY A 165 -4.88 10.83 5.73
CA GLY A 165 -5.24 12.15 5.23
C GLY A 165 -6.22 12.10 4.05
N LYS A 166 -6.81 10.92 3.75
CA LYS A 166 -7.77 10.69 2.66
C LYS A 166 -7.22 10.92 1.25
N ALA A 167 -5.90 10.99 1.07
CA ALA A 167 -5.34 10.81 -0.26
C ALA A 167 -5.61 9.36 -0.70
N GLN A 168 -5.93 9.16 -1.98
CA GLN A 168 -6.45 7.90 -2.46
C GLN A 168 -6.06 7.61 -3.91
N VAL A 169 -5.68 6.37 -4.19
CA VAL A 169 -5.65 5.80 -5.55
C VAL A 169 -6.81 4.82 -5.67
N THR A 170 -7.54 4.86 -6.79
CA THR A 170 -8.71 4.02 -7.03
C THR A 170 -8.68 3.43 -8.43
N LEU A 171 -8.95 2.12 -8.55
CA LEU A 171 -9.31 1.47 -9.81
C LEU A 171 -10.69 0.82 -9.61
N ASP A 172 -11.70 1.38 -10.26
CA ASP A 172 -13.10 1.03 -10.09
C ASP A 172 -13.64 0.37 -11.37
N PRO A 173 -13.90 -0.96 -11.35
CA PRO A 173 -14.41 -1.67 -12.52
C PRO A 173 -15.85 -1.31 -12.88
N ASP A 174 -16.68 -0.93 -11.90
CA ASP A 174 -18.09 -0.64 -12.07
C ASP A 174 -18.30 0.70 -12.76
N THR A 175 -17.65 1.74 -12.23
CA THR A 175 -17.70 3.08 -12.83
C THR A 175 -16.71 3.24 -13.99
N LYS A 176 -15.78 2.28 -14.16
CA LYS A 176 -14.72 2.29 -15.18
C LYS A 176 -13.81 3.52 -15.02
N VAL A 177 -13.51 3.84 -13.77
CA VAL A 177 -12.70 5.00 -13.38
C VAL A 177 -11.37 4.55 -12.79
N VAL A 178 -10.30 5.22 -13.20
CA VAL A 178 -9.01 5.18 -12.49
C VAL A 178 -8.72 6.59 -11.98
N SER A 179 -8.46 6.74 -10.68
CA SER A 179 -8.17 8.06 -10.11
C SER A 179 -7.04 8.07 -9.09
N ILE A 180 -6.38 9.22 -9.01
CA ILE A 180 -5.41 9.58 -7.97
C ILE A 180 -5.86 10.92 -7.38
N LYS A 181 -6.26 10.91 -6.11
CA LYS A 181 -6.72 12.06 -5.36
C LYS A 181 -5.72 12.42 -4.26
N GLY A 182 -5.33 13.69 -4.20
CA GLY A 182 -4.50 14.22 -3.11
C GLY A 182 -5.31 14.51 -1.84
N HIS A 183 -4.64 15.09 -0.84
CA HIS A 183 -5.27 15.47 0.43
C HIS A 183 -6.27 16.63 0.34
N ALA A 184 -6.20 17.38 -0.76
CA ALA A 184 -7.06 18.53 -1.04
C ALA A 184 -7.78 18.29 -2.39
N ASP A 185 -7.98 19.34 -3.17
CA ASP A 185 -8.81 19.26 -4.38
C ASP A 185 -8.06 18.70 -5.61
N GLY A 186 -6.79 18.32 -5.46
CA GLY A 186 -5.99 17.77 -6.55
C GLY A 186 -6.44 16.38 -6.95
N GLU A 187 -6.82 16.18 -8.20
CA GLU A 187 -7.27 14.89 -8.72
C GLU A 187 -6.78 14.66 -10.16
N LEU A 188 -6.24 13.48 -10.42
CA LEU A 188 -6.10 12.91 -11.76
C LEU A 188 -7.18 11.83 -11.91
N LYS A 189 -8.05 11.94 -12.91
CA LYS A 189 -9.14 10.99 -13.14
C LYS A 189 -9.22 10.61 -14.60
N ILE A 190 -9.19 9.30 -14.87
CA ILE A 190 -9.36 8.68 -16.18
C ILE A 190 -10.72 7.99 -16.17
N GLU A 191 -11.59 8.38 -17.08
CA GLU A 191 -12.92 7.80 -17.27
C GLU A 191 -13.19 7.58 -18.75
N LYS A 192 -14.28 6.88 -19.08
CA LYS A 192 -14.62 6.52 -20.47
C LYS A 192 -14.63 7.73 -21.43
N THR A 193 -15.08 8.88 -20.95
CA THR A 193 -15.31 10.07 -21.77
C THR A 193 -14.12 11.03 -21.80
N ALA A 194 -13.27 11.01 -20.76
CA ALA A 194 -12.19 11.97 -20.61
C ALA A 194 -11.07 11.49 -19.68
N THR A 195 -9.89 12.10 -19.84
CA THR A 195 -8.83 12.13 -18.82
C THR A 195 -8.73 13.56 -18.30
N THR A 196 -8.81 13.73 -16.98
CA THR A 196 -8.88 15.04 -16.33
C THR A 196 -7.81 15.17 -15.26
N LEU A 197 -7.13 16.31 -15.25
CA LEU A 197 -6.30 16.77 -14.12
C LEU A 197 -6.96 18.03 -13.56
N SER A 198 -7.37 18.00 -12.30
CA SER A 198 -8.10 19.08 -11.65
C SER A 198 -7.49 19.49 -10.31
N HIS A 199 -7.69 20.76 -9.96
CA HIS A 199 -7.48 21.30 -8.62
C HIS A 199 -8.54 22.37 -8.37
N GLY A 200 -9.60 22.02 -7.63
CA GLY A 200 -10.75 22.89 -7.42
C GLY A 200 -11.44 23.23 -8.75
N SER A 201 -11.50 24.52 -9.09
CA SER A 201 -12.10 25.00 -10.34
C SER A 201 -11.17 24.97 -11.56
N THR A 202 -9.88 24.72 -11.36
CA THR A 202 -8.90 24.64 -12.46
C THR A 202 -8.83 23.21 -12.99
N LYS A 203 -8.89 23.03 -14.31
CA LYS A 203 -8.99 21.72 -14.96
C LYS A 203 -8.27 21.69 -16.31
N ILE A 204 -7.55 20.59 -16.56
CA ILE A 204 -7.13 20.16 -17.90
C ILE A 204 -7.92 18.90 -18.24
N GLU A 205 -8.67 18.93 -19.34
CA GLU A 205 -9.48 17.81 -19.81
C GLU A 205 -9.03 17.40 -21.22
N LEU A 206 -8.70 16.12 -21.38
CA LEU A 206 -8.51 15.46 -22.66
C LEU A 206 -9.73 14.58 -22.94
N SER A 207 -10.44 14.81 -24.03
CA SER A 207 -11.58 14.01 -24.47
C SER A 207 -11.55 13.78 -25.99
N ALA A 208 -12.52 13.03 -26.52
CA ALA A 208 -12.67 12.85 -27.96
C ALA A 208 -12.93 14.17 -28.71
N ALA A 209 -13.40 15.22 -28.01
CA ALA A 209 -13.61 16.55 -28.57
C ALA A 209 -12.34 17.40 -28.65
N GLY A 210 -11.25 16.98 -27.98
CA GLY A 210 -9.97 17.69 -27.95
C GLY A 210 -9.45 17.91 -26.53
N VAL A 211 -8.68 18.99 -26.34
CA VAL A 211 -8.12 19.38 -25.04
C VAL A 211 -8.73 20.71 -24.59
N THR A 212 -9.32 20.73 -23.40
CA THR A 212 -9.88 21.93 -22.76
C THR A 212 -9.06 22.28 -21.52
N VAL A 213 -8.60 23.52 -21.43
CA VAL A 213 -7.93 24.06 -20.23
C VAL A 213 -8.82 25.15 -19.63
N THR A 214 -9.34 24.91 -18.43
CA THR A 214 -10.22 25.81 -17.69
C THR A 214 -9.51 26.32 -16.45
N GLY A 215 -9.57 27.63 -16.22
CA GLY A 215 -9.04 28.29 -15.02
C GLY A 215 -9.22 29.80 -15.11
N THR A 216 -9.04 30.50 -13.99
CA THR A 216 -9.11 31.97 -13.96
C THR A 216 -7.97 32.63 -14.74
N LYS A 217 -6.81 31.95 -14.81
CA LYS A 217 -5.63 32.38 -15.55
C LYS A 217 -4.88 31.15 -16.07
N VAL A 218 -4.45 31.22 -17.33
CA VAL A 218 -3.46 30.30 -17.92
C VAL A 218 -2.22 31.13 -18.23
N ALA A 219 -1.10 30.84 -17.57
CA ALA A 219 0.18 31.50 -17.83
C ALA A 219 1.06 30.56 -18.66
N LEU A 220 1.53 31.04 -19.81
CA LEU A 220 2.48 30.33 -20.68
C LEU A 220 3.78 31.14 -20.69
N ASP A 221 4.80 30.64 -20.02
CA ASP A 221 6.10 31.31 -19.88
C ASP A 221 7.12 30.65 -20.82
N GLY A 222 7.15 31.13 -22.06
CA GLY A 222 8.06 30.65 -23.09
C GLY A 222 8.32 31.72 -24.14
N ASP A 223 9.48 31.64 -24.81
CA ASP A 223 9.90 32.61 -25.83
C ASP A 223 8.93 32.71 -27.03
N SER A 224 8.13 31.67 -27.28
CA SER A 224 7.10 31.62 -28.32
C SER A 224 6.02 30.59 -27.99
N VAL A 225 4.76 30.89 -28.35
CA VAL A 225 3.63 29.96 -28.31
C VAL A 225 3.14 29.73 -29.74
N THR A 226 3.13 28.48 -30.21
CA THR A 226 2.67 28.14 -31.56
C THR A 226 1.29 27.49 -31.50
N LEU A 227 0.33 28.05 -32.22
CA LEU A 227 -0.99 27.44 -32.42
C LEU A 227 -0.94 26.64 -33.74
N GLY A 228 -1.37 25.38 -33.72
CA GLY A 228 -1.27 24.48 -34.87
C GLY A 228 -1.95 25.00 -36.15
N LYS A 229 -1.66 24.38 -37.30
CA LYS A 229 -2.08 24.81 -38.66
C LYS A 229 -3.58 25.07 -38.87
N GLY A 230 -4.45 24.69 -37.93
CA GLY A 230 -5.91 24.82 -38.00
C GLY A 230 -6.53 25.78 -36.97
N ALA A 231 -5.74 26.66 -36.33
CA ALA A 231 -6.31 27.68 -35.44
C ALA A 231 -7.23 28.63 -36.23
N ALA A 232 -8.53 28.56 -35.96
CA ALA A 232 -9.57 29.29 -36.72
C ALA A 232 -9.47 30.82 -36.60
N SER A 233 -8.73 31.32 -35.62
CA SER A 233 -8.35 32.72 -35.51
C SER A 233 -6.96 32.79 -34.88
N PRO A 234 -5.99 33.48 -35.52
CA PRO A 234 -4.75 33.80 -34.82
C PRO A 234 -5.11 34.56 -33.55
N VAL A 235 -4.49 34.22 -32.43
CA VAL A 235 -4.69 34.97 -31.18
C VAL A 235 -4.20 36.39 -31.43
N LEU A 236 -5.12 37.34 -31.38
CA LEU A 236 -4.79 38.75 -31.53
C LEU A 236 -4.18 39.24 -30.21
N ASP A 237 -2.88 39.51 -30.20
CA ASP A 237 -2.31 40.38 -29.17
C ASP A 237 -2.87 41.79 -29.38
N ALA A 238 -3.87 42.16 -28.59
CA ALA A 238 -4.56 43.44 -28.70
C ALA A 238 -3.62 44.63 -28.48
N GLN A 239 -2.57 44.48 -27.68
CA GLN A 239 -1.59 45.53 -27.43
C GLN A 239 -0.70 45.76 -28.66
N ALA A 240 -0.21 44.66 -29.25
CA ALA A 240 0.57 44.71 -30.47
C ALA A 240 -0.28 45.21 -31.67
N PHE A 241 -1.54 44.77 -31.75
CA PHE A 241 -2.49 45.23 -32.76
C PHE A 241 -2.84 46.71 -32.60
N ALA A 242 -3.11 47.19 -31.38
CA ALA A 242 -3.43 48.60 -31.13
C ALA A 242 -2.28 49.50 -31.59
N GLY A 243 -1.03 49.15 -31.27
CA GLY A 243 0.13 49.90 -31.76
C GLY A 243 0.25 49.93 -33.29
N LEU A 244 -0.08 48.82 -33.97
CA LEU A 244 -0.09 48.74 -35.43
C LEU A 244 -1.26 49.53 -36.05
N PHE A 245 -2.43 49.50 -35.42
CA PHE A 245 -3.62 50.20 -35.86
C PHE A 245 -3.46 51.72 -35.70
N ASP A 246 -2.94 52.18 -34.56
CA ASP A 246 -2.71 53.60 -34.27
C ASP A 246 -1.58 54.18 -35.15
N ALA A 247 -0.60 53.36 -35.54
CA ALA A 247 0.45 53.76 -36.49
C ALA A 247 0.00 53.65 -37.97
N HIS A 248 -1.22 53.19 -38.24
CA HIS A 248 -1.72 53.06 -39.59
C HIS A 248 -2.05 54.43 -40.19
N VAL A 249 -1.49 54.72 -41.37
CA VAL A 249 -1.79 55.95 -42.12
C VAL A 249 -2.24 55.60 -43.53
N ASN A 250 -3.20 56.36 -44.05
CA ASN A 250 -3.64 56.23 -45.43
C ASN A 250 -2.69 56.97 -46.38
N PRO A 251 -2.51 56.48 -47.63
CA PRO A 251 -1.73 57.19 -48.63
C PRO A 251 -2.37 58.57 -48.94
N PRO A 252 -1.56 59.58 -49.32
CA PRO A 252 -1.99 60.99 -49.45
C PRO A 252 -3.16 61.25 -50.42
N ASN A 253 -3.53 60.26 -51.23
CA ASN A 253 -4.54 60.37 -52.29
C ASN A 253 -5.88 59.74 -51.88
N ALA A 254 -5.97 59.17 -50.67
CA ALA A 254 -7.18 58.54 -50.16
C ALA A 254 -8.14 59.61 -49.60
N ILE A 255 -9.34 59.66 -50.18
CA ILE A 255 -10.44 60.52 -49.73
C ILE A 255 -11.03 59.93 -48.44
N SER A 256 -10.35 60.08 -47.30
CA SER A 256 -10.89 59.68 -45.99
C SER A 256 -10.60 60.74 -44.92
N PRO A 257 -11.55 61.04 -44.02
CA PRO A 257 -11.31 61.98 -42.94
C PRO A 257 -10.57 61.30 -41.77
N THR A 258 -9.50 61.96 -41.27
CA THR A 258 -8.71 61.75 -40.02
C THR A 258 -7.46 60.85 -40.06
N PRO A 259 -6.48 61.05 -39.14
CA PRO A 259 -5.75 62.29 -38.81
C PRO A 259 -4.23 62.18 -39.15
N LEU A 260 -3.58 63.30 -39.47
CA LEU A 260 -2.13 63.37 -39.71
C LEU A 260 -1.34 63.22 -38.39
N GLY A 261 -1.00 61.99 -38.01
CA GLY A 261 -0.07 61.65 -36.92
C GLY A 261 1.34 61.29 -37.43
N PRO A 262 2.39 61.33 -36.57
CA PRO A 262 3.78 61.34 -37.01
C PRO A 262 4.22 60.03 -37.66
N LEU A 263 5.08 60.13 -38.68
CA LEU A 263 5.73 59.03 -39.39
C LEU A 263 6.56 58.15 -38.44
N LEU A 264 5.99 57.08 -37.92
CA LEU A 264 6.75 55.99 -37.32
C LEU A 264 6.77 54.79 -38.27
N ALA A 265 7.94 54.15 -38.35
CA ALA A 265 8.24 53.09 -39.30
C ALA A 265 7.23 51.94 -39.22
N ALA A 266 6.71 51.52 -40.38
CA ALA A 266 5.79 50.40 -40.51
C ALA A 266 6.33 49.15 -39.80
N MET A 267 5.72 48.79 -38.67
CA MET A 267 5.97 47.50 -38.05
C MET A 267 5.13 46.43 -38.77
N SER A 268 5.73 45.27 -39.00
CA SER A 268 5.06 44.12 -39.63
C SER A 268 4.65 43.13 -38.55
N LEU A 269 3.47 42.52 -38.67
CA LEU A 269 3.01 41.41 -37.82
C LEU A 269 4.02 40.25 -37.77
N LYS A 270 4.85 40.07 -38.80
CA LYS A 270 5.95 39.06 -38.79
C LYS A 270 7.06 39.36 -37.78
N LYS A 271 7.11 40.55 -37.20
CA LYS A 271 8.10 40.96 -36.19
C LYS A 271 7.53 41.00 -34.78
N VAL A 272 6.24 40.74 -34.60
CA VAL A 272 5.64 40.58 -33.26
C VAL A 272 5.92 39.13 -32.85
N LYS A 273 6.78 38.93 -31.84
CA LYS A 273 6.95 37.60 -31.24
C LYS A 273 5.59 37.13 -30.70
N GLY A 274 5.03 36.09 -31.31
CA GLY A 274 3.77 35.46 -30.85
C GLY A 274 2.60 35.45 -31.84
N ALA A 275 2.77 35.93 -33.08
CA ALA A 275 1.79 35.74 -34.16
C ALA A 275 2.18 34.60 -35.12
#